data_AF-A0A348D981-F1
#
_entry.id   AF-A0A348D981-F1
#
_cell.length_a   1.000
_cell.length_b   1.000
_cell.length_c   1.000
_cell.angle_alpha   90.00
_cell.angle_beta   90.00
_cell.angle_gamma   90.00
#
_symmetry.space_group_name_H-M   'P 1'
#
loop_
_entity.id
_entity.type
_entity.pdbx_description
1 polymer ?
#
loop_
_entity_poly.entity_id
_entity_poly.type
_entity_poly.pdbx_seq_one_letter_code
_entity_poly.pdbx_strand_id
1 'polypeptide(L)'
;MSVFPKGFLWGGAIAANQAEGAYLEGGKGLTTVDTIPHGANRLPVKLGLEKRFTLREDEYYPSHQAIDFYHRYKEDIALMAEMGFTVFRTSIAWSRLYPQGDELTPNAEGIAFYRDMFAECKKYGIEPLVTLCHFDVPMYLVTEYGSWRNRKMVAFFTRYARTCFDAFDGLVKYWLTFNEINIMLHSPYSGAGLVFEEGENQDQVKYQAAHHELIASALATKIAHEVNPENQVGCMLAGGNFYPYSCKPEDVWTALEKDRENLFFIDVQARGAYPAYAARVFREKGVSIVKEAGDDEILKNTVDFVSFSYYASRCASAEMNAQNTSAANIVKSLRNPHIQVSEWGWGIDPLGLRITMNMMYDRYQKPLFLVENGLGAKDEFNAQGEIEDDYRISYLREHIRAMGDAIEDGIPVMGYTTWGCIDLVAASTGEMSKRYGFIYVDRDDAGNGTLERKRKKSFWWYKKVIASNGADLD
;
A
#
# COMPACT_ATOMS: atom_id res chain seq x y z
N MET A 1 -15.70 10.10 26.69
CA MET A 1 -16.46 9.52 25.57
C MET A 1 -15.53 9.53 24.36
N SER A 2 -15.58 8.50 23.51
CA SER A 2 -14.69 8.46 22.33
C SER A 2 -15.14 9.47 21.26
N VAL A 3 -14.17 10.11 20.61
CA VAL A 3 -14.38 10.94 19.41
C VAL A 3 -14.58 10.08 18.14
N PHE A 4 -14.14 8.81 18.18
CA PHE A 4 -14.28 7.89 17.05
C PHE A 4 -15.72 7.40 16.93
N PRO A 5 -16.26 7.29 15.70
CA PRO A 5 -17.64 6.87 15.50
C PRO A 5 -17.88 5.44 15.99
N LYS A 6 -19.12 5.14 16.35
CA LYS A 6 -19.52 3.77 16.65
C LYS A 6 -19.37 2.91 15.38
N GLY A 7 -18.65 1.80 15.50
CA GLY A 7 -18.36 0.92 14.36
C GLY A 7 -17.13 1.35 13.54
N PHE A 8 -16.29 2.25 14.06
CA PHE A 8 -14.99 2.57 13.47
C PHE A 8 -14.16 1.29 13.29
N LEU A 9 -13.59 1.11 12.11
CA LEU A 9 -12.87 -0.11 11.76
C LEU A 9 -11.42 -0.04 12.25
N TRP A 10 -11.14 -0.61 13.42
CA TRP A 10 -9.79 -0.73 13.96
C TRP A 10 -9.10 -2.01 13.53
N GLY A 11 -7.84 -1.92 13.11
CA GLY A 11 -7.12 -3.11 12.70
C GLY A 11 -5.69 -2.89 12.26
N GLY A 12 -5.24 -3.76 11.38
CA GLY A 12 -3.88 -3.82 10.88
C GLY A 12 -3.83 -4.27 9.43
N ALA A 13 -2.70 -4.00 8.78
CA ALA A 13 -2.49 -4.24 7.37
C ALA A 13 -1.18 -5.02 7.13
N ILE A 14 -1.22 -5.95 6.19
CA ILE A 14 -0.06 -6.58 5.56
C ILE A 14 -0.23 -6.57 4.03
N ALA A 15 0.79 -6.99 3.30
CA ALA A 15 0.67 -7.35 1.88
C ALA A 15 1.11 -8.80 1.68
N ALA A 16 0.48 -9.51 0.74
CA ALA A 16 0.71 -10.92 0.47
C ALA A 16 2.20 -11.24 0.28
N ASN A 17 2.87 -10.53 -0.63
CA ASN A 17 4.28 -10.75 -0.95
C ASN A 17 5.26 -10.45 0.20
N GLN A 18 4.82 -9.73 1.24
CA GLN A 18 5.65 -9.39 2.40
C GLN A 18 5.50 -10.37 3.55
N ALA A 19 4.45 -11.19 3.55
CA ALA A 19 4.07 -12.02 4.68
C ALA A 19 3.81 -13.49 4.34
N GLU A 20 3.16 -13.79 3.21
CA GLU A 20 2.69 -15.14 2.90
C GLU A 20 3.81 -16.17 2.77
N GLY A 21 4.85 -15.88 1.99
CA GLY A 21 5.82 -16.90 1.58
C GLY A 21 5.21 -17.90 0.62
N ALA A 22 5.63 -19.17 0.71
CA ALA A 22 5.08 -20.28 -0.08
C ALA A 22 4.99 -19.92 -1.59
N TYR A 23 6.07 -19.33 -2.11
CA TYR A 23 6.03 -18.54 -3.34
C TYR A 23 5.74 -19.33 -4.63
N LEU A 24 5.87 -20.66 -4.61
CA LEU A 24 5.51 -21.59 -5.68
C LEU A 24 4.49 -22.66 -5.25
N GLU A 25 4.04 -22.62 -4.00
CA GLU A 25 3.10 -23.62 -3.49
C GLU A 25 1.68 -23.37 -4.02
N GLY A 26 0.91 -24.45 -4.12
CA GLY A 26 -0.44 -24.44 -4.65
C GLY A 26 -0.55 -23.94 -6.09
N GLY A 27 0.51 -24.10 -6.89
CA GLY A 27 0.57 -23.67 -8.29
C GLY A 27 0.78 -22.16 -8.48
N LYS A 28 1.17 -21.42 -7.44
CA LYS A 28 1.47 -19.98 -7.55
C LYS A 28 2.57 -19.71 -8.59
N GLY A 29 2.34 -18.73 -9.48
CA GLY A 29 3.35 -18.21 -10.39
C GLY A 29 4.30 -17.20 -9.76
N LEU A 30 5.44 -16.95 -10.41
CA LEU A 30 6.36 -15.88 -10.01
C LEU A 30 5.73 -14.50 -10.20
N THR A 31 6.07 -13.58 -9.32
CA THR A 31 5.71 -12.16 -9.41
C THR A 31 6.93 -11.27 -9.53
N THR A 32 6.72 -10.00 -9.89
CA THR A 32 7.74 -8.94 -9.82
C THR A 32 8.44 -8.84 -8.47
N VAL A 33 7.78 -9.18 -7.36
CA VAL A 33 8.40 -9.11 -6.03
C VAL A 33 9.32 -10.29 -5.78
N ASP A 34 9.00 -11.45 -6.35
CA ASP A 34 9.78 -12.69 -6.21
C ASP A 34 11.15 -12.60 -6.89
N THR A 35 11.37 -11.59 -7.75
CA THR A 35 12.64 -11.33 -8.45
C THR A 35 13.43 -10.16 -7.83
N ILE A 36 12.93 -9.53 -6.76
CA ILE A 36 13.62 -8.42 -6.07
C ILE A 36 14.45 -8.99 -4.92
N PRO A 37 15.79 -8.98 -5.03
CA PRO A 37 16.64 -9.58 -3.99
C PRO A 37 16.72 -8.70 -2.73
N HIS A 38 17.32 -9.27 -1.69
CA HIS A 38 17.88 -8.52 -0.56
C HIS A 38 19.23 -7.89 -0.95
N GLY A 39 19.67 -6.88 -0.21
CA GLY A 39 21.02 -6.31 -0.34
C GLY A 39 21.19 -5.28 -1.47
N ALA A 40 22.42 -5.12 -1.94
CA ALA A 40 22.83 -4.01 -2.81
C ALA A 40 22.07 -3.93 -4.15
N ASN A 41 21.65 -5.07 -4.70
CA ASN A 41 20.95 -5.15 -5.98
C ASN A 41 19.46 -4.77 -5.85
N ARG A 42 18.91 -4.71 -4.63
CA ARG A 42 17.49 -4.45 -4.40
C ARG A 42 17.01 -3.16 -5.06
N LEU A 43 17.68 -2.04 -4.76
CA LEU A 43 17.23 -0.72 -5.22
C LEU A 43 17.33 -0.58 -6.75
N PRO A 44 18.45 -0.92 -7.42
CA PRO A 44 18.52 -0.93 -8.88
C PRO A 44 17.42 -1.75 -9.55
N VAL A 45 17.13 -2.95 -9.02
CA VAL A 45 16.05 -3.82 -9.55
C VAL A 45 14.68 -3.18 -9.34
N LYS A 46 14.37 -2.68 -8.14
CA LYS A 46 13.10 -2.01 -7.83
C LYS A 46 12.80 -0.81 -8.73
N LEU A 47 13.84 -0.06 -9.09
CA LEU A 47 13.74 1.12 -9.95
C LEU A 47 13.66 0.76 -11.45
N GLY A 48 13.81 -0.52 -11.81
CA GLY A 48 13.86 -0.98 -13.20
C GLY A 48 15.15 -0.61 -13.93
N LEU A 49 16.19 -0.21 -13.18
CA LEU A 49 17.52 0.11 -13.73
C LEU A 49 18.33 -1.14 -14.03
N GLU A 50 18.06 -2.22 -13.29
CA GLU A 50 18.57 -3.56 -13.59
C GLU A 50 17.38 -4.47 -13.93
N LYS A 51 17.29 -4.88 -15.20
CA LYS A 51 16.21 -5.78 -15.65
C LYS A 51 16.37 -7.15 -14.98
N ARG A 52 15.32 -7.61 -14.30
CA ARG A 52 15.23 -8.96 -13.74
C ARG A 52 13.99 -9.66 -14.28
N PHE A 53 14.20 -10.74 -15.02
CA PHE A 53 13.11 -11.59 -15.51
C PHE A 53 13.21 -13.03 -15.00
N THR A 54 14.39 -13.41 -14.51
CA THR A 54 14.67 -14.74 -13.96
C THR A 54 15.28 -14.58 -12.58
N LEU A 55 15.07 -15.61 -11.75
CA LEU A 55 15.77 -15.75 -10.47
C LEU A 55 17.25 -16.02 -10.72
N ARG A 56 18.11 -15.63 -9.77
CA ARG A 56 19.51 -16.02 -9.72
C ARG A 56 19.78 -16.87 -8.48
N GLU A 57 20.64 -17.88 -8.63
CA GLU A 57 20.97 -18.82 -7.55
C GLU A 57 21.90 -18.21 -6.48
N ASP A 58 22.59 -17.12 -6.81
CA ASP A 58 23.52 -16.41 -5.91
C ASP A 58 22.86 -15.31 -5.08
N GLU A 59 21.53 -15.19 -5.13
CA GLU A 59 20.77 -14.15 -4.43
C GLU A 59 19.72 -14.72 -3.48
N TYR A 60 19.47 -13.98 -2.41
CA TYR A 60 18.39 -14.25 -1.47
C TYR A 60 17.18 -13.35 -1.77
N TYR A 61 16.00 -13.96 -1.82
CA TYR A 61 14.72 -13.29 -2.10
C TYR A 61 13.81 -13.37 -0.87
N PRO A 62 13.69 -12.29 -0.07
CA PRO A 62 12.94 -12.32 1.18
C PRO A 62 11.46 -12.73 1.05
N SER A 63 10.82 -12.44 -0.10
CA SER A 63 9.40 -12.77 -0.32
C SER A 63 9.14 -14.27 -0.44
N HIS A 64 10.16 -15.08 -0.73
CA HIS A 64 9.98 -16.51 -1.05
C HIS A 64 9.42 -17.30 0.14
N GLN A 65 9.91 -16.98 1.35
CA GLN A 65 9.44 -17.55 2.61
C GLN A 65 8.74 -16.51 3.50
N ALA A 66 9.14 -15.24 3.43
CA ALA A 66 8.59 -14.15 4.24
C ALA A 66 8.44 -14.55 5.72
N ILE A 67 7.26 -14.41 6.32
CA ILE A 67 6.98 -14.87 7.69
C ILE A 67 6.15 -16.15 7.74
N ASP A 68 5.97 -16.82 6.59
CA ASP A 68 5.18 -18.04 6.46
C ASP A 68 3.70 -17.87 6.86
N PHE A 69 3.12 -16.69 6.59
CA PHE A 69 1.71 -16.42 6.87
C PHE A 69 0.78 -17.36 6.08
N TYR A 70 1.20 -17.85 4.90
CA TYR A 70 0.41 -18.79 4.09
C TYR A 70 0.04 -20.07 4.87
N HIS A 71 0.95 -20.59 5.69
CA HIS A 71 0.68 -21.76 6.53
C HIS A 71 0.17 -21.41 7.93
N ARG A 72 0.43 -20.18 8.41
CA ARG A 72 0.20 -19.75 9.80
C ARG A 72 -0.95 -18.77 9.99
N TYR A 73 -1.69 -18.42 8.93
CA TYR A 73 -2.74 -17.40 8.99
C TYR A 73 -3.75 -17.61 10.12
N LYS A 74 -4.06 -18.86 10.49
CA LYS A 74 -4.98 -19.14 11.61
C LYS A 74 -4.43 -18.69 12.96
N GLU A 75 -3.14 -18.93 13.22
CA GLU A 75 -2.45 -18.46 14.42
C GLU A 75 -2.39 -16.93 14.42
N ASP A 76 -2.00 -16.35 13.29
CA ASP A 76 -1.81 -14.91 13.15
C ASP A 76 -3.14 -14.13 13.26
N ILE A 77 -4.23 -14.63 12.64
CA ILE A 77 -5.58 -14.04 12.75
C ILE A 77 -6.13 -14.20 14.17
N ALA A 78 -5.83 -15.30 14.87
CA ALA A 78 -6.22 -15.44 16.27
C ALA A 78 -5.54 -14.38 17.17
N LEU A 79 -4.28 -14.03 16.89
CA LEU A 79 -3.60 -12.93 17.57
C LEU A 79 -4.22 -11.55 17.25
N MET A 80 -4.64 -11.33 15.99
CA MET A 80 -5.39 -10.13 15.60
C MET A 80 -6.74 -10.03 16.32
N ALA A 81 -7.46 -11.14 16.43
CA ALA A 81 -8.70 -11.24 17.19
C ALA A 81 -8.48 -10.99 18.69
N GLU A 82 -7.37 -11.46 19.24
CA GLU A 82 -7.01 -11.20 20.64
C GLU A 82 -6.74 -9.72 20.92
N MET A 83 -6.18 -8.97 19.96
CA MET A 83 -6.09 -7.50 20.03
C MET A 83 -7.46 -6.83 19.89
N GLY A 84 -8.48 -7.55 19.39
CA GLY A 84 -9.82 -7.01 19.18
C GLY A 84 -10.00 -6.34 17.83
N PHE A 85 -9.21 -6.71 16.81
CA PHE A 85 -9.37 -6.17 15.46
C PHE A 85 -10.82 -6.33 14.99
N THR A 86 -11.34 -5.32 14.32
CA THR A 86 -12.63 -5.36 13.62
C THR A 86 -12.43 -5.37 12.10
N VAL A 87 -11.24 -5.02 11.62
CA VAL A 87 -10.86 -5.11 10.21
C VAL A 87 -9.43 -5.67 10.08
N PHE A 88 -9.16 -6.39 9.00
CA PHE A 88 -7.81 -6.81 8.64
C PHE A 88 -7.59 -6.57 7.16
N ARG A 89 -6.58 -5.76 6.86
CA ARG A 89 -6.17 -5.46 5.48
C ARG A 89 -5.10 -6.44 5.02
N THR A 90 -5.32 -7.06 3.87
CA THR A 90 -4.28 -7.80 3.14
C THR A 90 -4.46 -7.62 1.63
N SER A 91 -3.56 -8.20 0.83
CA SER A 91 -3.73 -8.29 -0.62
C SER A 91 -3.96 -9.72 -1.05
N ILE A 92 -4.58 -9.90 -2.21
CA ILE A 92 -4.56 -11.17 -2.92
C ILE A 92 -3.37 -11.14 -3.87
N ALA A 93 -2.45 -12.09 -3.74
CA ALA A 93 -1.40 -12.32 -4.73
C ALA A 93 -2.03 -12.78 -6.04
N TRP A 94 -2.01 -11.92 -7.06
CA TRP A 94 -2.60 -12.17 -8.38
C TRP A 94 -2.11 -13.52 -8.94
N SER A 95 -0.82 -13.82 -8.83
CA SER A 95 -0.23 -15.06 -9.35
C SER A 95 -0.64 -16.35 -8.62
N ARG A 96 -1.37 -16.27 -7.49
CA ARG A 96 -2.01 -17.47 -6.91
C ARG A 96 -3.29 -17.83 -7.64
N LEU A 97 -4.05 -16.84 -8.13
CA LEU A 97 -5.30 -17.06 -8.86
C LEU A 97 -5.05 -17.22 -10.35
N TYR A 98 -4.10 -16.48 -10.92
CA TYR A 98 -3.71 -16.56 -12.33
C TYR A 98 -2.18 -16.60 -12.42
N PRO A 99 -1.56 -17.79 -12.35
CA PRO A 99 -0.10 -17.95 -12.29
C PRO A 99 0.67 -17.23 -13.40
N GLN A 100 0.18 -17.28 -14.63
CA GLN A 100 0.71 -16.53 -15.77
C GLN A 100 0.00 -15.18 -15.94
N GLY A 101 -1.24 -15.06 -15.47
CA GLY A 101 -2.01 -13.82 -15.45
C GLY A 101 -2.98 -13.68 -16.62
N ASP A 102 -2.81 -14.46 -17.69
CA ASP A 102 -3.65 -14.42 -18.89
C ASP A 102 -4.50 -15.68 -19.10
N GLU A 103 -4.40 -16.67 -18.21
CA GLU A 103 -5.23 -17.88 -18.25
C GLU A 103 -6.73 -17.54 -18.25
N LEU A 104 -7.54 -18.34 -18.93
CA LEU A 104 -8.99 -18.10 -19.03
C LEU A 104 -9.75 -18.48 -17.75
N THR A 105 -9.18 -19.37 -16.94
CA THR A 105 -9.79 -19.89 -15.71
C THR A 105 -8.81 -19.76 -14.55
N PRO A 106 -9.29 -19.40 -13.36
CA PRO A 106 -8.43 -19.24 -12.20
C PRO A 106 -7.96 -20.59 -11.64
N ASN A 107 -6.83 -20.56 -10.94
CA ASN A 107 -6.34 -21.66 -10.12
C ASN A 107 -7.23 -21.84 -8.87
N ALA A 108 -7.83 -23.02 -8.76
CA ALA A 108 -8.75 -23.36 -7.68
C ALA A 108 -8.07 -23.39 -6.29
N GLU A 109 -6.80 -23.78 -6.20
CA GLU A 109 -6.07 -23.82 -4.93
C GLU A 109 -5.82 -22.41 -4.37
N GLY A 110 -5.50 -21.45 -5.25
CA GLY A 110 -5.40 -20.04 -4.88
C GLY A 110 -6.72 -19.50 -4.32
N ILE A 111 -7.85 -19.80 -4.98
CA ILE A 111 -9.18 -19.41 -4.49
C ILE A 111 -9.49 -20.04 -3.13
N ALA A 112 -9.18 -21.33 -2.96
CA ALA A 112 -9.44 -22.05 -1.71
C ALA A 112 -8.67 -21.43 -0.53
N PHE A 113 -7.38 -21.11 -0.72
CA PHE A 113 -6.56 -20.46 0.31
C PHE A 113 -7.18 -19.15 0.81
N TYR A 114 -7.51 -18.21 -0.08
CA TYR A 114 -8.08 -16.92 0.34
C TYR A 114 -9.49 -17.07 0.90
N ARG A 115 -10.30 -18.00 0.38
CA ARG A 115 -11.62 -18.29 0.95
C ARG A 115 -11.50 -18.74 2.40
N ASP A 116 -10.59 -19.67 2.69
CA ASP A 116 -10.37 -20.18 4.04
C ASP A 116 -9.82 -19.10 4.97
N MET A 117 -8.88 -18.28 4.49
CA MET A 117 -8.33 -17.16 5.24
C MET A 117 -9.40 -16.11 5.57
N PHE A 118 -10.22 -15.71 4.61
CA PHE A 118 -11.32 -14.75 4.85
C PHE A 118 -12.42 -15.33 5.73
N ALA A 119 -12.71 -16.63 5.60
CA ALA A 119 -13.62 -17.32 6.51
C ALA A 119 -13.08 -17.35 7.95
N GLU A 120 -11.76 -17.53 8.13
CA GLU A 120 -11.12 -17.44 9.45
C GLU A 120 -11.23 -16.01 10.03
N CYS A 121 -11.03 -14.96 9.22
CA CYS A 121 -11.31 -13.58 9.66
C CYS A 121 -12.76 -13.43 10.15
N LYS A 122 -13.73 -13.89 9.34
CA LYS A 122 -15.17 -13.79 9.65
C LYS A 122 -15.56 -14.57 10.89
N LYS A 123 -14.94 -15.72 11.15
CA LYS A 123 -15.13 -16.51 12.39
C LYS A 123 -14.82 -15.68 13.65
N TYR A 124 -13.88 -14.75 13.58
CA TYR A 124 -13.53 -13.84 14.69
C TYR A 124 -14.25 -12.48 14.62
N GLY A 125 -15.17 -12.27 13.68
CA GLY A 125 -15.85 -10.98 13.48
C GLY A 125 -14.94 -9.90 12.89
N ILE A 126 -13.86 -10.30 12.21
CA ILE A 126 -12.93 -9.39 11.54
C ILE A 126 -13.37 -9.23 10.09
N GLU A 127 -13.65 -8.00 9.67
CA GLU A 127 -13.92 -7.67 8.27
C GLU A 127 -12.64 -7.71 7.44
N PRO A 128 -12.56 -8.50 6.35
CA PRO A 128 -11.46 -8.37 5.42
C PRO A 128 -11.57 -7.06 4.63
N LEU A 129 -10.45 -6.35 4.52
CA LEU A 129 -10.23 -5.30 3.54
C LEU A 129 -9.17 -5.78 2.55
N VAL A 130 -9.54 -5.93 1.28
CA VAL A 130 -8.71 -6.65 0.32
C VAL A 130 -8.18 -5.74 -0.77
N THR A 131 -6.86 -5.73 -0.95
CA THR A 131 -6.18 -5.05 -2.04
C THR A 131 -5.98 -6.02 -3.22
N LEU A 132 -6.50 -5.69 -4.40
CA LEU A 132 -6.43 -6.59 -5.57
C LEU A 132 -5.03 -6.67 -6.17
N CYS A 133 -4.31 -5.54 -6.27
CA CYS A 133 -2.92 -5.50 -6.73
C CYS A 133 -2.06 -4.68 -5.77
N HIS A 134 -1.08 -5.34 -5.16
CA HIS A 134 -0.12 -4.70 -4.25
C HIS A 134 1.30 -5.02 -4.74
N PHE A 135 1.69 -4.37 -5.84
CA PHE A 135 3.04 -4.43 -6.46
C PHE A 135 3.42 -5.79 -7.07
N ASP A 136 2.52 -6.77 -7.11
CA ASP A 136 2.79 -8.19 -7.34
C ASP A 136 2.23 -8.71 -8.67
N VAL A 137 2.68 -8.10 -9.77
CA VAL A 137 2.29 -8.50 -11.14
C VAL A 137 2.90 -9.88 -11.48
N PRO A 138 2.14 -10.84 -12.06
CA PRO A 138 2.69 -12.10 -12.56
C PRO A 138 3.83 -11.87 -13.56
N MET A 139 4.95 -12.58 -13.38
CA MET A 139 6.16 -12.38 -14.20
C MET A 139 5.94 -12.69 -15.67
N TYR A 140 5.05 -13.63 -15.99
CA TYR A 140 4.70 -13.92 -17.38
C TYR A 140 4.08 -12.70 -18.09
N LEU A 141 3.23 -11.93 -17.38
CA LEU A 141 2.69 -10.67 -17.94
C LEU A 141 3.78 -9.63 -18.19
N VAL A 142 4.81 -9.61 -17.35
CA VAL A 142 5.98 -8.73 -17.52
C VAL A 142 6.77 -9.13 -18.76
N THR A 143 7.09 -10.42 -18.93
CA THR A 143 7.95 -10.89 -20.02
C THR A 143 7.26 -10.92 -21.38
N GLU A 144 6.01 -11.38 -21.44
CA GLU A 144 5.29 -11.58 -22.71
C GLU A 144 4.61 -10.30 -23.21
N TYR A 145 4.11 -9.47 -22.29
CA TYR A 145 3.31 -8.29 -22.65
C TYR A 145 4.00 -6.98 -22.31
N GLY A 146 5.10 -6.99 -21.55
CA GLY A 146 5.73 -5.77 -21.04
C GLY A 146 4.94 -5.14 -19.89
N SER A 147 4.10 -5.92 -19.20
CA SER A 147 3.25 -5.45 -18.11
C SER A 147 2.33 -4.29 -18.52
N TRP A 148 2.05 -3.35 -17.60
CA TRP A 148 1.06 -2.27 -17.72
C TRP A 148 1.27 -1.30 -18.88
N ARG A 149 2.43 -1.31 -19.55
CA ARG A 149 2.58 -0.55 -20.81
C ARG A 149 1.68 -1.09 -21.92
N ASN A 150 1.20 -2.32 -21.79
CA ASN A 150 0.31 -2.99 -22.73
C ASN A 150 -1.14 -2.96 -22.24
N ARG A 151 -2.03 -2.48 -23.11
CA ARG A 151 -3.45 -2.33 -22.78
C ARG A 151 -4.16 -3.65 -22.48
N LYS A 152 -3.66 -4.80 -22.95
CA LYS A 152 -4.22 -6.11 -22.62
C LYS A 152 -4.26 -6.38 -21.10
N MET A 153 -3.38 -5.73 -20.33
CA MET A 153 -3.40 -5.79 -18.86
C MET A 153 -4.75 -5.38 -18.27
N VAL A 154 -5.47 -4.46 -18.89
CA VAL A 154 -6.84 -4.08 -18.47
C VAL A 154 -7.76 -5.30 -18.49
N ALA A 155 -7.71 -6.12 -19.54
CA ALA A 155 -8.54 -7.32 -19.67
C ALA A 155 -8.11 -8.45 -18.72
N PHE A 156 -6.80 -8.61 -18.49
CA PHE A 156 -6.28 -9.59 -17.53
C PHE A 156 -6.68 -9.22 -16.10
N PHE A 157 -6.45 -7.98 -15.70
CA PHE A 157 -6.79 -7.48 -14.37
C PHE A 157 -8.30 -7.51 -14.11
N THR A 158 -9.13 -7.08 -15.05
CA THR A 158 -10.59 -7.06 -14.84
C THR A 158 -11.20 -8.47 -14.76
N ARG A 159 -10.64 -9.46 -15.47
CA ARG A 159 -11.00 -10.87 -15.30
C ARG A 159 -10.63 -11.39 -13.91
N TYR A 160 -9.40 -11.11 -13.47
CA TYR A 160 -8.93 -11.43 -12.13
C TYR A 160 -9.78 -10.77 -11.03
N ALA A 161 -10.07 -9.47 -11.17
CA ALA A 161 -10.92 -8.71 -10.26
C ALA A 161 -12.33 -9.31 -10.20
N ARG A 162 -12.96 -9.60 -11.35
CA ARG A 162 -14.26 -10.29 -11.39
C ARG A 162 -14.23 -11.62 -10.65
N THR A 163 -13.21 -12.45 -10.88
CA THR A 163 -13.03 -13.71 -10.13
C THR A 163 -12.99 -13.48 -8.63
N CYS A 164 -12.27 -12.44 -8.17
CA CYS A 164 -12.19 -12.13 -6.74
C CYS A 164 -13.55 -11.69 -6.18
N PHE A 165 -14.25 -10.78 -6.86
CA PHE A 165 -15.56 -10.32 -6.44
C PHE A 165 -16.57 -11.48 -6.40
N ASP A 166 -16.62 -12.32 -7.44
CA ASP A 166 -17.53 -13.47 -7.50
C ASP A 166 -17.18 -14.54 -6.45
N ALA A 167 -15.90 -14.87 -6.29
CA ALA A 167 -15.48 -15.95 -5.40
C ALA A 167 -15.61 -15.56 -3.92
N PHE A 168 -15.39 -14.29 -3.57
CA PHE A 168 -15.35 -13.82 -2.20
C PHE A 168 -16.55 -12.93 -1.82
N ASP A 169 -17.59 -12.91 -2.66
CA ASP A 169 -18.87 -12.27 -2.33
C ASP A 169 -19.41 -12.78 -0.98
N GLY A 170 -19.94 -11.86 -0.19
CA GLY A 170 -20.37 -12.10 1.19
C GLY A 170 -19.25 -12.29 2.23
N LEU A 171 -18.03 -12.64 1.82
CA LEU A 171 -16.86 -12.72 2.70
C LEU A 171 -16.09 -11.40 2.79
N VAL A 172 -16.08 -10.62 1.71
CA VAL A 172 -15.32 -9.36 1.63
C VAL A 172 -16.23 -8.24 1.16
N LYS A 173 -16.28 -7.15 1.93
CA LYS A 173 -17.06 -5.94 1.61
C LYS A 173 -16.18 -4.79 1.13
N TYR A 174 -14.98 -4.66 1.69
CA TYR A 174 -14.09 -3.52 1.45
C TYR A 174 -12.94 -3.93 0.52
N TRP A 175 -12.80 -3.19 -0.56
CA TRP A 175 -11.84 -3.50 -1.62
C TRP A 175 -10.99 -2.28 -1.95
N LEU A 176 -9.73 -2.51 -2.29
CA LEU A 176 -8.85 -1.55 -2.93
C LEU A 176 -8.39 -2.13 -4.28
N THR A 177 -8.42 -1.34 -5.34
CA THR A 177 -8.01 -1.82 -6.67
C THR A 177 -6.49 -1.95 -6.76
N PHE A 178 -5.78 -0.83 -6.65
CA PHE A 178 -4.33 -0.76 -6.72
C PHE A 178 -3.77 -0.10 -5.46
N ASN A 179 -2.68 -0.65 -4.94
CA ASN A 179 -1.87 0.03 -3.95
C ASN A 179 -0.97 1.08 -4.62
N GLU A 180 -1.13 2.35 -4.25
CA GLU A 180 -0.17 3.42 -4.54
C GLU A 180 0.27 3.54 -6.02
N ILE A 181 -0.68 3.74 -6.95
CA ILE A 181 -0.37 4.01 -8.38
C ILE A 181 0.68 5.14 -8.52
N ASN A 182 0.66 6.13 -7.62
CA ASN A 182 1.63 7.22 -7.59
C ASN A 182 3.08 6.76 -7.33
N ILE A 183 3.29 5.67 -6.60
CA ILE A 183 4.64 5.14 -6.33
C ILE A 183 5.27 4.50 -7.56
N MET A 184 4.48 4.01 -8.53
CA MET A 184 5.01 3.50 -9.80
C MET A 184 5.84 4.57 -10.54
N LEU A 185 5.50 5.86 -10.41
CA LEU A 185 6.31 6.93 -11.01
C LEU A 185 7.75 6.96 -10.51
N HIS A 186 7.97 6.49 -9.28
CA HIS A 186 9.26 6.51 -8.58
C HIS A 186 9.93 5.13 -8.52
N SER A 187 9.17 4.04 -8.44
CA SER A 187 9.65 2.66 -8.37
C SER A 187 8.92 1.78 -9.40
N PRO A 188 9.16 1.99 -10.70
CA PRO A 188 8.32 1.48 -11.79
C PRO A 188 8.34 -0.05 -11.94
N TYR A 189 9.47 -0.71 -11.64
CA TYR A 189 9.54 -2.16 -11.70
C TYR A 189 8.76 -2.81 -10.56
N SER A 190 8.94 -2.36 -9.31
CA SER A 190 8.12 -2.90 -8.22
C SER A 190 6.65 -2.49 -8.34
N GLY A 191 6.37 -1.24 -8.73
CA GLY A 191 5.01 -0.71 -8.77
C GLY A 191 4.15 -1.37 -9.84
N ALA A 192 4.72 -1.62 -11.02
CA ALA A 192 3.95 -2.07 -12.18
C ALA A 192 4.73 -3.02 -13.12
N GLY A 193 5.85 -3.60 -12.71
CA GLY A 193 6.64 -4.51 -13.56
C GLY A 193 7.24 -3.84 -14.79
N LEU A 194 7.46 -2.53 -14.75
CA LEU A 194 7.96 -1.77 -15.89
C LEU A 194 9.48 -1.80 -15.96
N VAL A 195 9.98 -2.14 -17.14
CA VAL A 195 11.39 -2.06 -17.53
C VAL A 195 11.53 -1.09 -18.70
N PHE A 196 12.69 -0.46 -18.83
CA PHE A 196 12.93 0.53 -19.88
C PHE A 196 14.00 0.06 -20.86
N GLU A 197 13.83 0.42 -22.12
CA GLU A 197 14.88 0.29 -23.13
C GLU A 197 15.75 1.54 -23.18
N GLU A 198 16.98 1.40 -23.69
CA GLU A 198 17.88 2.53 -23.87
C GLU A 198 17.27 3.56 -24.84
N GLY A 199 17.29 4.84 -24.44
CA GLY A 199 16.72 5.94 -25.23
C GLY A 199 15.19 6.09 -25.13
N GLU A 200 14.50 5.24 -24.37
CA GLU A 200 13.05 5.33 -24.20
C GLU A 200 12.64 6.51 -23.30
N ASN A 201 11.58 7.23 -23.67
CA ASN A 201 10.97 8.22 -22.78
C ASN A 201 10.25 7.50 -21.63
N GLN A 202 10.91 7.38 -20.48
CA GLN A 202 10.37 6.70 -19.31
C GLN A 202 9.07 7.35 -18.79
N ASP A 203 8.92 8.67 -18.89
CA ASP A 203 7.68 9.35 -18.49
C ASP A 203 6.51 8.93 -19.39
N GLN A 204 6.72 8.80 -20.71
CA GLN A 204 5.68 8.28 -21.63
C GLN A 204 5.22 6.89 -21.22
N VAL A 205 6.16 5.99 -20.90
CA VAL A 205 5.85 4.61 -20.47
C VAL A 205 5.06 4.60 -19.17
N LYS A 206 5.56 5.31 -18.15
CA LYS A 206 4.94 5.37 -16.82
C LYS A 206 3.53 5.92 -16.90
N TYR A 207 3.32 7.04 -17.60
CA TYR A 207 2.00 7.65 -17.68
C TYR A 207 1.02 6.88 -18.58
N GLN A 208 1.50 6.19 -19.63
CA GLN A 208 0.65 5.26 -20.39
C GLN A 208 0.26 4.04 -19.55
N ALA A 209 1.19 3.48 -18.77
CA ALA A 209 0.91 2.39 -17.85
C ALA A 209 -0.10 2.79 -16.77
N ALA A 210 0.09 3.96 -16.14
CA ALA A 210 -0.88 4.49 -15.18
C ALA A 210 -2.26 4.75 -15.82
N HIS A 211 -2.32 5.18 -17.08
CA HIS A 211 -3.60 5.29 -17.78
C HIS A 211 -4.32 3.94 -17.84
N HIS A 212 -3.62 2.86 -18.16
CA HIS A 212 -4.21 1.52 -18.16
C HIS A 212 -4.63 1.06 -16.76
N GLU A 213 -3.84 1.34 -15.71
CA GLU A 213 -4.22 1.04 -14.32
C GLU A 213 -5.47 1.83 -13.89
N LEU A 214 -5.60 3.10 -14.30
CA LEU A 214 -6.78 3.93 -14.02
C LEU A 214 -8.03 3.37 -14.70
N ILE A 215 -7.93 2.94 -15.96
CA ILE A 215 -9.03 2.28 -16.69
C ILE A 215 -9.39 0.95 -16.03
N ALA A 216 -8.40 0.14 -15.67
CA ALA A 216 -8.60 -1.13 -14.99
C ALA A 216 -9.24 -0.96 -13.59
N SER A 217 -8.83 0.08 -12.85
CA SER A 217 -9.39 0.46 -11.54
C SER A 217 -10.87 0.83 -11.68
N ALA A 218 -11.21 1.72 -12.62
CA ALA A 218 -12.60 2.13 -12.84
C ALA A 218 -13.50 0.97 -13.32
N LEU A 219 -12.98 0.08 -14.17
CA LEU A 219 -13.70 -1.14 -14.55
C LEU A 219 -13.86 -2.11 -13.38
N ALA A 220 -12.85 -2.27 -12.53
CA ALA A 220 -12.97 -3.11 -11.34
C ALA A 220 -14.00 -2.55 -10.36
N THR A 221 -14.07 -1.22 -10.17
CA THR A 221 -15.13 -0.57 -9.39
C THR A 221 -16.51 -0.90 -9.96
N LYS A 222 -16.69 -0.74 -11.28
CA LYS A 222 -17.94 -1.08 -11.96
C LYS A 222 -18.32 -2.54 -11.73
N ILE A 223 -17.38 -3.47 -11.92
CA ILE A 223 -17.60 -4.91 -11.75
C ILE A 223 -17.98 -5.23 -10.31
N ALA A 224 -17.32 -4.62 -9.32
CA ALA A 224 -17.61 -4.86 -7.91
C ALA A 224 -19.09 -4.58 -7.58
N HIS A 225 -19.62 -3.46 -8.07
CA HIS A 225 -21.02 -3.07 -7.86
C HIS A 225 -22.00 -3.89 -8.71
N GLU A 226 -21.60 -4.39 -9.88
CA GLU A 226 -22.40 -5.35 -10.67
C GLU A 226 -22.55 -6.70 -9.94
N VAL A 227 -21.48 -7.17 -9.29
CA VAL A 227 -21.49 -8.44 -8.53
C VAL A 227 -22.29 -8.28 -7.24
N ASN A 228 -22.00 -7.23 -6.47
CA ASN A 228 -22.73 -6.91 -5.25
C ASN A 228 -22.75 -5.38 -5.01
N PRO A 229 -23.93 -4.73 -5.00
CA PRO A 229 -24.03 -3.29 -4.79
C PRO A 229 -23.60 -2.83 -3.39
N GLU A 230 -23.44 -3.75 -2.42
CA GLU A 230 -22.94 -3.45 -1.07
C GLU A 230 -21.40 -3.38 -1.00
N ASN A 231 -20.70 -3.79 -2.06
CA ASN A 231 -19.25 -3.64 -2.14
C ASN A 231 -18.87 -2.16 -2.00
N GLN A 232 -17.76 -1.92 -1.30
CA GLN A 232 -17.15 -0.61 -1.15
C GLN A 232 -15.76 -0.67 -1.75
N VAL A 233 -15.52 0.09 -2.81
CA VAL A 233 -14.25 0.10 -3.55
C VAL A 233 -13.53 1.42 -3.32
N GLY A 234 -12.30 1.37 -2.83
CA GLY A 234 -11.45 2.52 -2.59
C GLY A 234 -10.27 2.62 -3.53
N CYS A 235 -9.79 3.84 -3.75
CA CYS A 235 -8.44 4.08 -4.25
C CYS A 235 -7.43 4.05 -3.09
N MET A 236 -6.14 3.98 -3.39
CA MET A 236 -5.07 4.01 -2.39
C MET A 236 -3.97 4.99 -2.79
N LEU A 237 -3.74 6.01 -1.97
CA LEU A 237 -2.71 7.03 -2.15
C LEU A 237 -1.50 6.80 -1.24
N ALA A 238 -0.28 6.92 -1.78
CA ALA A 238 0.89 7.16 -0.93
C ALA A 238 0.89 8.61 -0.40
N GLY A 239 0.33 8.81 0.79
CA GLY A 239 -0.04 10.12 1.31
C GLY A 239 1.13 10.97 1.83
N GLY A 240 0.77 12.08 2.46
CA GLY A 240 1.68 13.09 3.00
C GLY A 240 1.83 14.30 2.08
N ASN A 241 1.23 15.43 2.48
CA ASN A 241 1.37 16.70 1.77
C ASN A 241 2.81 17.20 1.72
N PHE A 242 3.10 17.96 0.66
CA PHE A 242 4.30 18.77 0.56
C PHE A 242 4.07 20.15 1.18
N TYR A 243 4.79 20.45 2.25
CA TYR A 243 4.89 21.79 2.79
C TYR A 243 5.88 22.62 1.97
N PRO A 244 5.62 23.92 1.76
CA PRO A 244 6.64 24.81 1.23
C PRO A 244 7.71 25.04 2.30
N TYR A 245 8.98 24.99 1.89
CA TYR A 245 10.11 25.19 2.78
C TYR A 245 10.12 26.61 3.40
N SER A 246 9.60 27.59 2.67
CA SER A 246 9.47 28.97 3.13
C SER A 246 8.24 29.65 2.52
N CYS A 247 7.96 30.89 2.91
CA CYS A 247 6.91 31.72 2.31
C CYS A 247 7.30 32.34 0.96
N LYS A 248 8.47 32.01 0.39
CA LYS A 248 8.81 32.38 -0.99
C LYS A 248 7.73 31.86 -1.93
N PRO A 249 7.15 32.70 -2.81
CA PRO A 249 6.11 32.26 -3.75
C PRO A 249 6.52 31.05 -4.60
N GLU A 250 7.80 30.94 -4.95
CA GLU A 250 8.35 29.83 -5.73
C GLU A 250 8.34 28.51 -4.95
N ASP A 251 8.60 28.55 -3.63
CA ASP A 251 8.50 27.37 -2.76
C ASP A 251 7.05 26.94 -2.58
N VAL A 252 6.14 27.91 -2.40
CA VAL A 252 4.68 27.68 -2.34
C VAL A 252 4.17 27.03 -3.62
N TRP A 253 4.57 27.56 -4.78
CA TRP A 253 4.22 26.99 -6.08
C TRP A 253 4.79 25.59 -6.28
N THR A 254 6.07 25.37 -5.92
CA THR A 254 6.72 24.05 -6.02
C THR A 254 6.01 23.01 -5.15
N ALA A 255 5.65 23.35 -3.92
CA ALA A 255 4.89 22.47 -3.04
C ALA A 255 3.52 22.11 -3.64
N LEU A 256 2.80 23.09 -4.19
CA LEU A 256 1.51 22.85 -4.87
C LEU A 256 1.66 21.94 -6.10
N GLU A 257 2.70 22.12 -6.91
CA GLU A 257 2.96 21.26 -8.06
C GLU A 257 3.29 19.83 -7.62
N LYS A 258 4.09 19.66 -6.58
CA LYS A 258 4.40 18.34 -6.00
C LYS A 258 3.16 17.64 -5.44
N ASP A 259 2.28 18.36 -4.74
CA ASP A 259 1.01 17.82 -4.28
C ASP A 259 0.09 17.44 -5.46
N ARG A 260 0.04 18.24 -6.53
CA ARG A 260 -0.72 17.91 -7.75
C ARG A 260 -0.20 16.68 -8.46
N GLU A 261 1.12 16.49 -8.52
CA GLU A 261 1.74 15.25 -9.02
C GLU A 261 1.31 14.06 -8.15
N ASN A 262 1.36 14.21 -6.82
CA ASN A 262 1.00 13.15 -5.88
C ASN A 262 -0.49 12.76 -5.95
N LEU A 263 -1.37 13.76 -6.09
CA LEU A 263 -2.83 13.60 -6.10
C LEU A 263 -3.41 13.26 -7.48
N PHE A 264 -2.60 13.32 -8.54
CA PHE A 264 -3.06 13.16 -9.93
C PHE A 264 -3.92 11.92 -10.15
N PHE A 265 -3.48 10.76 -9.66
CA PHE A 265 -4.21 9.50 -9.85
C PHE A 265 -5.46 9.40 -8.97
N ILE A 266 -5.47 10.09 -7.83
CA ILE A 266 -6.62 10.15 -6.94
C ILE A 266 -7.67 11.10 -7.51
N ASP A 267 -7.27 12.21 -8.13
CA ASP A 267 -8.18 13.08 -8.89
C ASP A 267 -8.94 12.28 -9.94
N VAL A 268 -8.24 11.44 -10.71
CA VAL A 268 -8.91 10.60 -11.72
C VAL A 268 -9.82 9.56 -11.07
N GLN A 269 -9.35 8.81 -10.07
CA GLN A 269 -10.16 7.74 -9.46
C GLN A 269 -11.37 8.25 -8.67
N ALA A 270 -11.25 9.40 -8.01
CA ALA A 270 -12.30 9.96 -7.17
C ALA A 270 -13.26 10.90 -7.92
N ARG A 271 -12.82 11.55 -9.01
CA ARG A 271 -13.62 12.51 -9.79
C ARG A 271 -13.97 12.05 -11.20
N GLY A 272 -13.33 10.99 -11.68
CA GLY A 272 -13.63 10.34 -12.95
C GLY A 272 -13.16 11.07 -14.20
N ALA A 273 -12.22 12.01 -14.05
CA ALA A 273 -11.65 12.76 -15.16
C ALA A 273 -10.22 13.20 -14.88
N TYR A 274 -9.43 13.38 -15.95
CA TYR A 274 -8.11 13.99 -15.85
C TYR A 274 -8.22 15.44 -15.35
N PRO A 275 -7.42 15.86 -14.36
CA PRO A 275 -7.46 17.22 -13.87
C PRO A 275 -6.93 18.20 -14.93
N ALA A 276 -7.38 19.47 -14.87
CA ALA A 276 -7.05 20.48 -15.89
C ALA A 276 -5.53 20.70 -16.09
N TYR A 277 -4.73 20.53 -15.04
CA TYR A 277 -3.27 20.68 -15.13
C TYR A 277 -2.56 19.51 -15.84
N ALA A 278 -3.24 18.38 -16.06
CA ALA A 278 -2.68 17.19 -16.71
C ALA A 278 -2.08 17.49 -18.09
N ALA A 279 -2.78 18.29 -18.90
CA ALA A 279 -2.34 18.65 -20.24
C ALA A 279 -1.00 19.40 -20.23
N ARG A 280 -0.76 20.23 -19.21
CA ARG A 280 0.52 20.93 -19.02
C ARG A 280 1.62 19.95 -18.61
N VAL A 281 1.35 19.11 -17.61
CA VAL A 281 2.29 18.08 -17.12
C VAL A 281 2.74 17.18 -18.28
N PHE A 282 1.80 16.72 -19.09
CA PHE A 282 2.10 15.86 -20.24
C PHE A 282 2.94 16.58 -21.30
N ARG A 283 2.59 17.82 -21.65
CA ARG A 283 3.36 18.61 -22.62
C ARG A 283 4.81 18.83 -22.15
N GLU A 284 5.01 19.17 -20.87
CA GLU A 284 6.34 19.43 -20.31
C GLU A 284 7.20 18.16 -20.23
N LYS A 285 6.57 16.99 -20.06
CA LYS A 285 7.24 15.68 -20.03
C LYS A 285 7.36 15.00 -21.40
N GLY A 286 6.83 15.61 -22.45
CA GLY A 286 6.75 14.99 -23.78
C GLY A 286 5.90 13.71 -23.80
N VAL A 287 4.85 13.66 -22.99
CA VAL A 287 3.90 12.54 -22.88
C VAL A 287 2.68 12.80 -23.78
N SER A 288 2.28 11.79 -24.53
CA SER A 288 1.01 11.73 -25.24
C SER A 288 0.28 10.46 -24.83
N ILE A 289 -0.82 10.59 -24.10
CA ILE A 289 -1.63 9.44 -23.67
C ILE A 289 -2.44 8.93 -24.85
N VAL A 290 -2.26 7.66 -25.19
CA VAL A 290 -3.13 6.95 -26.12
C VAL A 290 -4.35 6.46 -25.34
N LYS A 291 -5.51 7.05 -25.64
CA LYS A 291 -6.82 6.62 -25.15
C LYS A 291 -7.56 5.88 -26.24
N GLU A 292 -8.30 4.83 -25.90
CA GLU A 292 -9.31 4.25 -26.78
C GLU A 292 -10.64 4.98 -26.64
N ALA A 293 -11.50 4.79 -27.65
CA ALA A 293 -12.87 5.30 -27.59
C ALA A 293 -13.60 4.70 -26.38
N GLY A 294 -14.17 5.57 -25.55
CA GLY A 294 -14.92 5.17 -24.34
C GLY A 294 -14.10 5.23 -23.03
N ASP A 295 -12.78 5.43 -23.09
CA ASP A 295 -11.95 5.50 -21.87
C ASP A 295 -12.41 6.60 -20.91
N ASP A 296 -12.74 7.78 -21.42
CA ASP A 296 -13.23 8.89 -20.60
C ASP A 296 -14.58 8.59 -19.94
N GLU A 297 -15.41 7.72 -20.53
CA GLU A 297 -16.65 7.26 -19.88
C GLU A 297 -16.40 6.16 -18.86
N ILE A 298 -15.45 5.26 -19.13
CA ILE A 298 -15.04 4.23 -18.17
C ILE A 298 -14.55 4.88 -16.88
N LEU A 299 -13.74 5.95 -16.96
CA LEU A 299 -13.20 6.64 -15.79
C LEU A 299 -14.28 7.22 -14.86
N LYS A 300 -15.52 7.44 -15.34
CA LYS A 300 -16.61 7.93 -14.49
C LYS A 300 -17.10 6.92 -13.45
N ASN A 301 -16.66 5.67 -13.50
CA ASN A 301 -16.88 4.67 -12.45
C ASN A 301 -15.92 4.94 -11.27
N THR A 302 -16.19 6.02 -10.53
CA THR A 302 -15.34 6.51 -9.44
C THR A 302 -15.42 5.64 -8.21
N VAL A 303 -14.33 5.59 -7.44
CA VAL A 303 -14.26 4.89 -6.15
C VAL A 303 -15.24 5.44 -5.12
N ASP A 304 -15.67 4.62 -4.17
CA ASP A 304 -16.61 4.96 -3.10
C ASP A 304 -15.95 5.77 -1.98
N PHE A 305 -14.69 5.44 -1.65
CA PHE A 305 -13.90 6.10 -0.60
C PHE A 305 -12.45 6.32 -1.04
N VAL A 306 -11.74 7.20 -0.34
CA VAL A 306 -10.32 7.48 -0.57
C VAL A 306 -9.52 6.89 0.57
N SER A 307 -8.74 5.84 0.28
CA SER A 307 -7.77 5.33 1.25
C SER A 307 -6.37 5.86 0.99
N PHE A 308 -5.54 5.87 2.03
CA PHE A 308 -4.19 6.39 1.93
C PHE A 308 -3.25 5.77 2.97
N SER A 309 -1.97 5.73 2.63
CA SER A 309 -0.88 5.56 3.60
C SER A 309 -0.45 6.92 4.13
N TYR A 310 -0.01 6.98 5.39
CA TYR A 310 0.64 8.14 5.95
C TYR A 310 1.77 7.71 6.87
N TYR A 311 2.96 8.28 6.66
CA TYR A 311 4.10 8.07 7.54
C TYR A 311 4.74 9.39 7.97
N ALA A 312 4.81 10.33 7.04
CA ALA A 312 5.39 11.65 7.25
C ALA A 312 4.82 12.64 6.23
N SER A 313 4.83 13.93 6.58
CA SER A 313 4.76 15.01 5.60
C SER A 313 6.05 15.12 4.79
N ARG A 314 6.01 15.92 3.74
CA ARG A 314 7.16 16.22 2.87
C ARG A 314 7.40 17.72 2.84
N CYS A 315 8.58 18.13 2.40
CA CYS A 315 8.92 19.54 2.26
C CYS A 315 9.51 19.81 0.86
N ALA A 316 9.14 20.92 0.24
CA ALA A 316 9.55 21.29 -1.11
C ALA A 316 10.02 22.75 -1.21
N SER A 317 10.98 22.99 -2.10
CA SER A 317 11.49 24.31 -2.45
C SER A 317 11.85 24.36 -3.92
N ALA A 318 11.79 25.54 -4.53
CA ALA A 318 12.28 25.75 -5.89
C ALA A 318 13.78 25.48 -6.05
N GLU A 319 14.54 25.47 -4.94
CA GLU A 319 15.99 25.20 -4.92
C GLU A 319 16.32 23.70 -4.75
N MET A 320 15.33 22.80 -4.80
CA MET A 320 15.53 21.35 -4.70
C MET A 320 16.43 20.82 -5.81
N ASN A 321 17.40 19.99 -5.42
CA ASN A 321 18.35 19.33 -6.31
C ASN A 321 18.81 17.98 -5.72
N ALA A 322 19.70 17.29 -6.42
CA ALA A 322 20.19 15.98 -5.98
C ALA A 322 21.03 16.03 -4.69
N GLN A 323 21.56 17.21 -4.32
CA GLN A 323 22.44 17.40 -3.17
C GLN A 323 21.69 17.73 -1.88
N ASN A 324 20.46 18.24 -1.96
CA ASN A 324 19.67 18.65 -0.79
C ASN A 324 18.38 17.84 -0.56
N THR A 325 18.10 16.86 -1.41
CA THR A 325 16.95 15.96 -1.26
C THR A 325 17.31 14.65 -0.55
N SER A 326 16.38 14.11 0.24
CA SER A 326 16.60 12.85 0.96
C SER A 326 16.69 11.65 0.02
N ALA A 327 17.83 10.96 0.02
CA ALA A 327 18.03 9.71 -0.73
C ALA A 327 17.33 8.50 -0.09
N ALA A 328 16.95 8.59 1.20
CA ALA A 328 16.27 7.51 1.91
C ALA A 328 14.80 7.34 1.50
N ASN A 329 14.21 8.35 0.84
CA ASN A 329 12.82 8.33 0.41
C ASN A 329 12.73 8.02 -1.09
N ILE A 330 11.79 7.12 -1.45
CA ILE A 330 11.43 6.86 -2.85
C ILE A 330 10.89 8.16 -3.51
N VAL A 331 10.13 8.94 -2.74
CA VAL A 331 9.66 10.28 -3.14
C VAL A 331 10.61 11.34 -2.60
N LYS A 332 11.32 12.03 -3.49
CA LYS A 332 12.32 13.03 -3.13
C LYS A 332 11.67 14.26 -2.48
N SER A 333 12.18 14.67 -1.32
CA SER A 333 11.76 15.87 -0.57
C SER A 333 12.93 16.47 0.21
N LEU A 334 12.80 17.71 0.65
CA LEU A 334 13.71 18.33 1.61
C LEU A 334 13.43 17.85 3.04
N ARG A 335 14.44 17.97 3.91
CA ARG A 335 14.28 17.81 5.36
C ARG A 335 13.54 19.02 5.93
N ASN A 336 12.49 18.78 6.70
CA ASN A 336 11.84 19.83 7.48
C ASN A 336 12.59 20.00 8.82
N PRO A 337 13.16 21.18 9.13
CA PRO A 337 13.94 21.38 10.35
C PRO A 337 13.08 21.45 11.62
N HIS A 338 11.75 21.49 11.50
CA HIS A 338 10.82 21.66 12.62
C HIS A 338 10.21 20.35 13.14
N ILE A 339 10.47 19.22 12.47
CA ILE A 339 9.93 17.91 12.88
C ILE A 339 11.07 16.94 13.24
N GLN A 340 10.76 16.01 14.14
CA GLN A 340 11.69 14.93 14.49
C GLN A 340 11.81 13.93 13.34
N VAL A 341 12.89 13.14 13.35
CA VAL A 341 13.12 12.07 12.38
C VAL A 341 13.42 10.76 13.11
N SER A 342 12.92 9.67 12.56
CA SER A 342 13.23 8.30 13.00
C SER A 342 14.67 7.91 12.63
N GLU A 343 15.14 6.77 13.16
CA GLU A 343 16.46 6.20 12.83
C GLU A 343 16.64 5.95 11.31
N TRP A 344 15.56 5.63 10.60
CA TRP A 344 15.55 5.47 9.14
C TRP A 344 15.39 6.80 8.36
N GLY A 345 15.49 7.95 9.04
CA GLY A 345 15.45 9.27 8.44
C GLY A 345 14.05 9.76 8.03
N TRP A 346 12.98 9.05 8.42
CA TRP A 346 11.60 9.44 8.13
C TRP A 346 11.10 10.44 9.15
N GLY A 347 10.46 11.52 8.68
CA GLY A 347 9.86 12.53 9.56
C GLY A 347 8.75 11.95 10.44
N ILE A 348 8.60 12.49 11.65
CA ILE A 348 7.50 12.16 12.56
C ILE A 348 6.65 13.42 12.68
N ASP A 349 5.49 13.43 12.02
CA ASP A 349 4.60 14.59 11.93
C ASP A 349 3.12 14.22 12.09
N PRO A 350 2.64 13.98 13.31
CA PRO A 350 1.23 13.68 13.56
C PRO A 350 0.28 14.78 13.06
N LEU A 351 0.65 16.06 13.19
CA LEU A 351 -0.18 17.16 12.68
C LEU A 351 -0.31 17.11 11.16
N GLY A 352 0.74 16.67 10.47
CA GLY A 352 0.70 16.43 9.04
C GLY A 352 -0.29 15.37 8.59
N LEU A 353 -0.63 14.40 9.45
CA LEU A 353 -1.73 13.47 9.18
C LEU A 353 -3.06 14.22 9.12
N ARG A 354 -3.37 15.03 10.15
CA ARG A 354 -4.58 15.86 10.20
C ARG A 354 -4.68 16.83 9.02
N ILE A 355 -3.58 17.48 8.66
CA ILE A 355 -3.50 18.38 7.48
C ILE A 355 -3.83 17.60 6.20
N THR A 356 -3.23 16.41 6.04
CA THR A 356 -3.44 15.57 4.85
C THR A 356 -4.89 15.12 4.75
N MET A 357 -5.50 14.71 5.87
CA MET A 357 -6.90 14.31 5.93
C MET A 357 -7.84 15.45 5.55
N ASN A 358 -7.66 16.64 6.14
CA ASN A 358 -8.48 17.81 5.81
C ASN A 358 -8.37 18.16 4.32
N MET A 359 -7.15 18.23 3.78
CA MET A 359 -6.92 18.52 2.37
C MET A 359 -7.60 17.50 1.44
N MET A 360 -7.51 16.21 1.74
CA MET A 360 -8.15 15.17 0.91
C MET A 360 -9.67 15.27 1.00
N TYR A 361 -10.23 15.47 2.20
CA TYR A 361 -11.67 15.57 2.36
C TYR A 361 -12.22 16.83 1.69
N ASP A 362 -11.62 18.01 1.90
CA ASP A 362 -11.98 19.25 1.22
C ASP A 362 -11.97 19.11 -0.30
N ARG A 363 -11.02 18.32 -0.82
CA ARG A 363 -10.87 18.10 -2.25
C ARG A 363 -11.90 17.12 -2.84
N TYR A 364 -12.20 16.03 -2.15
CA TYR A 364 -12.94 14.90 -2.72
C TYR A 364 -14.34 14.69 -2.13
N GLN A 365 -14.58 15.12 -0.90
CA GLN A 365 -15.85 14.94 -0.16
C GLN A 365 -16.33 13.47 -0.20
N LYS A 366 -15.36 12.55 -0.11
CA LYS A 366 -15.58 11.10 0.02
C LYS A 366 -15.03 10.64 1.37
N PRO A 367 -15.62 9.60 1.99
CA PRO A 367 -15.07 9.03 3.23
C PRO A 367 -13.59 8.66 3.08
N LEU A 368 -12.84 8.81 4.16
CA LEU A 368 -11.42 8.47 4.20
C LEU A 368 -11.18 7.15 4.92
N PHE A 369 -10.15 6.41 4.51
CA PHE A 369 -9.68 5.23 5.24
C PHE A 369 -8.14 5.27 5.36
N LEU A 370 -7.62 5.43 6.57
CA LEU A 370 -6.18 5.37 6.81
C LEU A 370 -5.74 3.89 6.84
N VAL A 371 -5.19 3.42 5.70
CA VAL A 371 -4.95 1.99 5.48
C VAL A 371 -3.50 1.56 5.71
N GLU A 372 -2.59 2.51 5.91
CA GLU A 372 -1.22 2.27 6.37
C GLU A 372 -0.70 3.46 7.18
N ASN A 373 -0.22 3.17 8.38
CA ASN A 373 0.56 4.10 9.20
C ASN A 373 1.27 3.28 10.27
N GLY A 374 2.53 3.59 10.55
CA GLY A 374 3.30 2.86 11.54
C GLY A 374 4.75 3.30 11.60
N LEU A 375 5.46 2.79 12.59
CA LEU A 375 6.86 3.09 12.80
C LEU A 375 7.71 1.83 12.61
N GLY A 376 8.58 1.88 11.60
CA GLY A 376 9.64 0.91 11.42
C GLY A 376 10.81 1.23 12.36
N ALA A 377 11.18 0.30 13.22
CA ALA A 377 12.27 0.45 14.20
C ALA A 377 12.99 -0.89 14.41
N LYS A 378 14.20 -0.85 14.98
CA LYS A 378 14.85 -2.06 15.50
C LYS A 378 14.24 -2.37 16.86
N ASP A 379 13.65 -3.54 17.00
CA ASP A 379 13.16 -4.01 18.29
C ASP A 379 14.22 -4.83 19.00
N GLU A 380 14.39 -4.59 20.30
CA GLU A 380 15.37 -5.28 21.14
C GLU A 380 14.66 -5.98 22.30
N PHE A 381 15.21 -7.15 22.68
CA PHE A 381 14.76 -7.88 23.85
C PHE A 381 15.41 -7.33 25.12
N ASN A 382 14.61 -7.09 26.15
CA ASN A 382 15.11 -6.79 27.49
C ASN A 382 15.62 -8.07 28.18
N ALA A 383 16.15 -7.94 29.41
CA ALA A 383 16.67 -9.06 30.19
C ALA A 383 15.61 -10.13 30.55
N GLN A 384 14.32 -9.79 30.48
CA GLN A 384 13.17 -10.67 30.69
C GLN A 384 12.71 -11.35 29.39
N GLY A 385 13.36 -11.04 28.27
CA GLY A 385 13.00 -11.53 26.96
C GLY A 385 11.77 -10.84 26.38
N GLU A 386 11.37 -9.68 26.86
CA GLU A 386 10.22 -8.90 26.35
C GLU A 386 10.69 -7.76 25.42
N ILE A 387 9.79 -7.28 24.56
CA ILE A 387 10.05 -6.13 23.68
C ILE A 387 9.24 -4.94 24.19
N GLU A 388 9.94 -3.98 24.77
CA GLU A 388 9.40 -2.74 25.33
C GLU A 388 9.43 -1.62 24.28
N ASP A 389 8.50 -1.64 23.33
CA ASP A 389 8.47 -0.76 22.17
C ASP A 389 7.68 0.54 22.39
N ASP A 390 8.00 1.27 23.46
CA ASP A 390 7.34 2.54 23.82
C ASP A 390 7.46 3.61 22.73
N TYR A 391 8.51 3.57 21.91
CA TYR A 391 8.65 4.45 20.74
C TYR A 391 7.53 4.23 19.71
N ARG A 392 7.10 2.98 19.50
CA ARG A 392 6.03 2.61 18.57
C ARG A 392 4.68 3.05 19.14
N ILE A 393 4.47 2.80 20.43
CA ILE A 393 3.29 3.27 21.15
C ILE A 393 3.17 4.80 21.06
N SER A 394 4.26 5.53 21.33
CA SER A 394 4.29 6.99 21.26
C SER A 394 3.93 7.51 19.87
N TYR A 395 4.56 6.96 18.82
CA TYR A 395 4.25 7.33 17.44
C TYR A 395 2.77 7.13 17.11
N LEU A 396 2.23 5.93 17.38
CA LEU A 396 0.85 5.59 17.04
C LEU A 396 -0.14 6.41 17.87
N ARG A 397 0.12 6.61 19.17
CA ARG A 397 -0.71 7.45 20.05
C ARG A 397 -0.90 8.85 19.48
N GLU A 398 0.20 9.52 19.11
CA GLU A 398 0.12 10.89 18.61
C GLU A 398 -0.59 10.97 17.25
N HIS A 399 -0.40 10.00 16.36
CA HIS A 399 -1.13 9.95 15.08
C HIS A 399 -2.62 9.63 15.28
N ILE A 400 -2.97 8.75 16.22
CA ILE A 400 -4.38 8.47 16.56
C ILE A 400 -5.04 9.70 17.17
N ARG A 401 -4.34 10.47 18.03
CA ARG A 401 -4.84 11.77 18.52
C ARG A 401 -5.11 12.74 17.37
N ALA A 402 -4.15 12.93 16.47
CA ALA A 402 -4.32 13.79 15.30
C ALA A 402 -5.45 13.33 14.34
N MET A 403 -5.66 12.02 14.22
CA MET A 403 -6.80 11.45 13.49
C MET A 403 -8.13 11.72 14.19
N GLY A 404 -8.17 11.63 15.53
CA GLY A 404 -9.32 12.00 16.34
C GLY A 404 -9.70 13.47 16.14
N ASP A 405 -8.72 14.37 16.21
CA ASP A 405 -8.88 15.78 15.89
C ASP A 405 -9.45 16.01 14.47
N ALA A 406 -8.97 15.26 13.48
CA ALA A 406 -9.46 15.35 12.10
C ALA A 406 -10.92 14.86 11.96
N ILE A 407 -11.35 13.90 12.79
CA ILE A 407 -12.75 13.48 12.87
C ILE A 407 -13.60 14.59 13.51
N GLU A 408 -13.08 15.28 14.53
CA GLU A 408 -13.75 16.46 15.12
C GLU A 408 -13.85 17.65 14.14
N ASP A 409 -12.93 17.77 13.18
CA ASP A 409 -13.04 18.72 12.07
C ASP A 409 -14.21 18.39 11.11
N GLY A 410 -14.87 17.24 11.28
CA GLY A 410 -16.04 16.81 10.51
C GLY A 410 -15.73 15.83 9.38
N ILE A 411 -14.52 15.27 9.33
CA ILE A 411 -14.11 14.32 8.29
C ILE A 411 -14.69 12.92 8.58
N PRO A 412 -15.47 12.32 7.67
CA PRO A 412 -15.90 10.93 7.79
C PRO A 412 -14.70 10.00 7.57
N VAL A 413 -14.23 9.38 8.66
CA VAL A 413 -13.16 8.39 8.63
C VAL A 413 -13.74 7.01 8.94
N MET A 414 -13.54 6.08 8.02
CA MET A 414 -14.10 4.73 8.09
C MET A 414 -13.36 3.84 9.10
N GLY A 415 -12.04 4.00 9.17
CA GLY A 415 -11.19 3.13 9.97
C GLY A 415 -9.72 3.48 9.92
N TYR A 416 -8.95 2.65 10.63
CA TYR A 416 -7.51 2.74 10.77
C TYR A 416 -6.88 1.35 10.79
N THR A 417 -6.04 1.04 9.80
CA THR A 417 -5.22 -0.18 9.81
C THR A 417 -3.75 0.16 9.93
N THR A 418 -3.14 -0.19 11.06
CA THR A 418 -1.69 0.01 11.25
C THR A 418 -0.89 -0.83 10.26
N TRP A 419 0.22 -0.29 9.77
CA TRP A 419 1.04 -1.02 8.81
C TRP A 419 1.91 -2.07 9.49
N GLY A 420 1.94 -3.26 8.90
CA GLY A 420 2.73 -4.39 9.37
C GLY A 420 2.36 -4.75 10.80
N CYS A 421 1.08 -5.03 11.06
CA CYS A 421 0.58 -5.33 12.40
C CYS A 421 1.22 -6.58 13.04
N ILE A 422 1.78 -7.45 12.20
CA ILE A 422 2.77 -8.46 12.52
C ILE A 422 4.05 -8.12 11.75
N ASP A 423 5.22 -8.37 12.33
CA ASP A 423 6.49 -8.18 11.63
C ASP A 423 6.46 -8.89 10.29
N LEU A 424 6.97 -8.23 9.26
CA LEU A 424 6.95 -8.68 7.88
C LEU A 424 8.20 -8.20 7.15
N VAL A 425 8.43 -8.71 5.95
CA VAL A 425 9.54 -8.25 5.11
C VAL A 425 9.28 -6.81 4.65
N ALA A 426 10.13 -5.86 5.02
CA ALA A 426 9.94 -4.46 4.65
C ALA A 426 9.98 -4.25 3.12
N ALA A 427 8.92 -3.66 2.54
CA ALA A 427 8.85 -3.42 1.10
C ALA A 427 10.03 -2.58 0.56
N SER A 428 10.49 -1.59 1.33
CA SER A 428 11.60 -0.70 0.94
C SER A 428 12.92 -1.45 0.84
N THR A 429 13.35 -2.11 1.91
CA THR A 429 14.71 -2.61 2.11
C THR A 429 14.83 -4.14 2.03
N GLY A 430 13.72 -4.87 2.09
CA GLY A 430 13.73 -6.32 2.09
C GLY A 430 14.30 -6.90 3.39
N GLU A 431 14.20 -6.13 4.47
CA GLU A 431 14.72 -6.45 5.79
C GLU A 431 13.60 -6.91 6.72
N MET A 432 13.92 -7.83 7.61
CA MET A 432 13.14 -8.14 8.83
C MET A 432 13.58 -7.28 10.01
N SER A 433 14.80 -6.75 10.03
CA SER A 433 15.35 -5.94 11.13
C SER A 433 14.64 -4.58 11.29
N LYS A 434 14.03 -4.06 10.21
CA LYS A 434 13.11 -2.93 10.26
C LYS A 434 11.68 -3.41 10.57
N ARG A 435 11.34 -3.44 11.86
CA ARG A 435 10.10 -4.06 12.38
C ARG A 435 8.98 -3.05 12.58
N TYR A 436 7.76 -3.46 12.25
CA TYR A 436 6.55 -2.64 12.36
C TYR A 436 5.51 -3.24 13.32
N GLY A 437 5.58 -4.56 13.57
CA GLY A 437 4.57 -5.36 14.25
C GLY A 437 4.22 -4.91 15.64
N PHE A 438 2.97 -5.18 16.02
CA PHE A 438 2.59 -5.46 17.40
C PHE A 438 3.02 -6.88 17.80
N ILE A 439 3.16 -7.75 16.81
CA ILE A 439 3.58 -9.14 16.95
C ILE A 439 4.97 -9.26 16.33
N TYR A 440 5.95 -9.59 17.15
CA TYR A 440 7.29 -9.94 16.71
C TYR A 440 7.29 -11.30 16.02
N VAL A 441 8.09 -11.43 14.95
CA VAL A 441 8.37 -12.72 14.30
C VAL A 441 9.87 -13.00 14.41
N ASP A 442 10.22 -14.17 14.96
CA ASP A 442 11.61 -14.63 15.05
C ASP A 442 12.15 -15.01 13.67
N ARG A 443 12.68 -14.01 12.98
CA ARG A 443 13.34 -14.09 11.69
C ARG A 443 14.31 -12.92 11.51
N ASP A 444 15.51 -13.17 11.02
CA ASP A 444 16.51 -12.15 10.68
C ASP A 444 16.52 -11.80 9.17
N ASP A 445 17.39 -10.87 8.78
CA ASP A 445 17.53 -10.40 7.39
C ASP A 445 18.07 -11.47 6.43
N ALA A 446 18.75 -12.49 6.95
CA ALA A 446 19.26 -13.64 6.20
C ALA A 446 18.24 -14.79 6.13
N GLY A 447 17.09 -14.66 6.79
CA GLY A 447 16.02 -15.66 6.81
C GLY A 447 16.16 -16.72 7.89
N ASN A 448 17.10 -16.58 8.83
CA ASN A 448 17.23 -17.49 9.97
C ASN A 448 16.24 -17.12 11.07
N GLY A 449 15.73 -18.12 11.79
CA GLY A 449 14.82 -17.95 12.93
C GLY A 449 13.78 -19.06 12.99
N THR A 450 13.08 -19.17 14.11
CA THR A 450 12.05 -20.19 14.35
C THR A 450 10.69 -19.85 13.74
N LEU A 451 10.50 -18.59 13.32
CA LEU A 451 9.22 -18.00 12.91
C LEU A 451 8.19 -17.93 14.05
N GLU A 452 8.59 -18.10 15.30
CA GLU A 452 7.68 -17.94 16.44
C GLU A 452 7.15 -16.50 16.54
N ARG A 453 5.87 -16.39 16.93
CA ARG A 453 5.20 -15.11 17.15
C ARG A 453 5.24 -14.72 18.61
N LYS A 454 5.61 -13.46 18.89
CA LYS A 454 5.63 -12.93 20.25
C LYS A 454 4.94 -11.56 20.33
N ARG A 455 4.03 -11.42 21.29
CA ARG A 455 3.35 -10.14 21.55
C ARG A 455 4.37 -9.14 22.11
N LYS A 456 4.48 -7.96 21.48
CA LYS A 456 5.26 -6.82 22.01
C LYS A 456 4.42 -6.05 23.03
N LYS A 457 5.00 -5.09 23.74
CA LYS A 457 4.25 -4.21 24.65
C LYS A 457 3.12 -3.47 23.93
N SER A 458 3.39 -2.98 22.71
CA SER A 458 2.44 -2.28 21.86
C SER A 458 1.19 -3.11 21.49
N PHE A 459 1.27 -4.44 21.50
CA PHE A 459 0.12 -5.34 21.32
C PHE A 459 -0.97 -5.07 22.37
N TRP A 460 -0.56 -5.03 23.64
CA TRP A 460 -1.48 -4.84 24.76
C TRP A 460 -2.00 -3.41 24.82
N TRP A 461 -1.16 -2.43 24.45
CA TRP A 461 -1.59 -1.05 24.31
C TRP A 461 -2.67 -0.91 23.22
N TYR A 462 -2.44 -1.44 22.01
CA TYR A 462 -3.41 -1.30 20.92
C TYR A 462 -4.71 -2.06 21.21
N LYS A 463 -4.63 -3.21 21.90
CA LYS A 463 -5.82 -3.90 22.42
C LYS A 463 -6.71 -3.00 23.28
N LYS A 464 -6.10 -2.21 24.17
CA LYS A 464 -6.81 -1.25 25.03
C LYS A 464 -7.37 -0.07 24.23
N VAL A 465 -6.63 0.42 23.23
CA VAL A 465 -7.12 1.44 22.29
C VAL A 465 -8.40 0.96 21.61
N ILE A 466 -8.39 -0.25 21.04
CA ILE A 466 -9.56 -0.78 20.33
C ILE A 466 -10.74 -1.02 21.29
N ALA A 467 -10.50 -1.64 22.44
CA ALA A 467 -11.54 -1.91 23.43
C ALA A 467 -12.22 -0.63 23.97
N SER A 468 -11.48 0.48 24.02
CA SER A 468 -12.01 1.80 24.41
C SER A 468 -12.54 2.62 23.22
N ASN A 469 -12.52 2.05 22.00
CA ASN A 469 -12.77 2.74 20.75
C ASN A 469 -11.94 4.03 20.61
N GLY A 470 -10.69 4.04 21.04
CA GLY A 470 -9.80 5.21 21.00
C GLY A 470 -10.00 6.23 22.14
N ALA A 471 -10.82 5.93 23.15
CA ALA A 471 -10.97 6.80 24.33
C ALA A 471 -9.83 6.68 25.35
N ASP A 472 -9.12 5.55 25.35
CA ASP A 472 -7.95 5.30 26.19
C ASP A 472 -6.74 5.02 25.30
N LEU A 473 -5.81 5.97 25.27
CA LEU A 473 -4.56 5.89 24.51
C LEU A 473 -3.33 5.77 25.41
N ASP A 474 -3.47 5.68 26.74
CA ASP A 474 -2.36 5.77 27.71
C ASP A 474 -2.12 4.46 28.44
#